data_AF-A0A379FXE8-F1
#
_entry.id   AF-A0A379FXE8-F1
#
_cell.length_a   1.000
_cell.length_b   1.000
_cell.length_c   1.000
_cell.angle_alpha   90.00
_cell.angle_beta   90.00
_cell.angle_gamma   90.00
#
_symmetry.space_group_name_H-M   'P 1'
#
loop_
_entity.id
_entity.type
_entity.pdbx_description
1 polymer ?
#
loop_
_entity_poly.entity_id
_entity_poly.type
_entity_poly.pdbx_seq_one_letter_code
_entity_poly.pdbx_strand_id
1 'polypeptide(L)' 'MTVIEVLRSATIDSAYAQHREDVLGSLEAGKFADMIVLDRNVFEIPADDIENVKVLRTIIGGKTVHIA' A
#
# COMPACT_ATOMS: atom_id res chain seq x y z
N MET A 1 -15.75 5.76 -5.57
CA MET A 1 -14.32 5.56 -5.88
C MET A 1 -14.13 4.13 -6.33
N THR A 2 -13.29 3.89 -7.34
CA THR A 2 -12.85 2.54 -7.74
C THR A 2 -11.76 2.04 -6.79
N VAL A 3 -11.48 0.72 -6.78
CA VAL A 3 -10.38 0.15 -5.99
C VAL A 3 -9.04 0.81 -6.34
N ILE A 4 -8.80 1.10 -7.62
CA ILE A 4 -7.60 1.80 -8.08
C ILE A 4 -7.52 3.20 -7.48
N GLU A 5 -8.60 3.98 -7.53
CA GLU A 5 -8.64 5.33 -6.95
C GLU A 5 -8.36 5.31 -5.45
N VAL A 6 -8.91 4.36 -4.71
CA VAL A 6 -8.67 4.20 -3.27
C VAL A 6 -7.20 3.87 -3.01
N LEU A 7 -6.63 2.87 -3.70
CA LEU A 7 -5.24 2.48 -3.51
C LEU A 7 -4.27 3.63 -3.84
N ARG A 8 -4.53 4.37 -4.93
CA ARG A 8 -3.72 5.55 -5.28
C ARG A 8 -3.83 6.65 -4.23
N SER A 9 -5.05 6.92 -3.73
CA SER A 9 -5.27 7.90 -2.68
C SER A 9 -4.52 7.57 -1.38
N ALA A 10 -4.36 6.28 -1.07
CA ALA A 10 -3.62 5.80 0.10
C ALA A 10 -2.10 5.66 -0.15
N THR A 11 -1.63 5.86 -1.38
CA THR A 11 -0.23 5.66 -1.77
C THR A 11 0.32 6.91 -2.47
N ILE A 12 0.43 6.89 -3.80
CA ILE A 12 1.14 7.91 -4.57
C ILE A 12 0.48 9.28 -4.48
N ASP A 13 -0.85 9.36 -4.44
CA ASP A 13 -1.54 10.65 -4.38
C ASP A 13 -1.38 11.29 -2.98
N SER A 14 -1.34 10.48 -1.92
CA SER A 14 -1.00 10.97 -0.56
C SER A 14 0.46 11.40 -0.43
N ALA A 15 1.38 10.68 -1.07
CA ALA A 15 2.79 11.06 -1.11
C ALA A 15 2.99 12.41 -1.84
N TYR A 16 2.31 12.58 -2.98
CA TYR A 16 2.30 13.84 -3.74
C TYR A 16 1.71 15.00 -2.93
N ALA A 17 0.59 14.79 -2.24
CA ALA A 17 -0.02 15.81 -1.38
C ALA A 17 0.90 16.27 -0.23
N GLN A 18 1.91 15.46 0.12
CA GLN A 18 2.91 15.76 1.14
C GLN A 18 4.25 16.25 0.54
N HIS A 19 4.36 16.40 -0.78
CA HIS A 19 5.61 16.68 -1.49
C HIS A 19 6.72 15.66 -1.18
N ARG A 20 6.34 14.37 -1.13
CA ARG A 20 7.21 13.24 -0.81
C ARG A 20 7.16 12.12 -1.85
N GLU A 21 6.55 12.36 -3.00
CA GLU A 21 6.45 11.43 -4.12
C GLU A 21 7.80 10.89 -4.60
N ASP A 22 8.90 11.65 -4.42
CA ASP A 22 10.26 11.23 -4.78
C ASP A 22 10.80 10.12 -3.86
N VAL A 23 10.22 9.94 -2.66
CA VAL A 23 10.74 9.02 -1.63
C VAL A 23 9.68 8.05 -1.07
N LEU A 24 8.39 8.28 -1.30
CA LEU A 24 7.26 7.49 -0.79
C LEU A 24 6.21 7.20 -1.88
N GLY A 25 5.27 6.30 -1.57
CA GLY A 25 4.03 6.13 -2.31
C GLY A 25 4.10 5.22 -3.54
N SER A 26 5.28 4.74 -3.94
CA SER A 26 5.44 3.71 -4.97
C SER A 26 6.63 2.79 -4.70
N LEU A 27 6.67 1.64 -5.37
CA LEU A 27 7.74 0.66 -5.28
C LEU A 27 8.73 0.85 -6.43
N GLU A 28 9.71 1.71 -6.21
CA GLU A 28 10.75 2.07 -7.17
C GLU A 28 12.12 2.10 -6.48
N ALA A 29 13.19 1.81 -7.23
CA ALA A 29 14.54 1.86 -6.69
C ALA A 29 14.90 3.28 -6.23
N GLY A 30 15.45 3.40 -5.02
CA GLY A 30 15.81 4.68 -4.41
C GLY A 30 14.78 5.24 -3.42
N LYS A 31 13.54 4.72 -3.41
CA LYS A 31 12.50 5.09 -2.43
C LYS A 31 12.61 4.28 -1.14
N PHE A 32 11.92 4.73 -0.08
CA PHE A 32 11.81 3.93 1.13
C PHE A 32 11.07 2.63 0.83
N ALA A 33 11.60 1.51 1.35
CA ALA A 33 10.95 0.21 1.27
C ALA A 33 9.83 0.10 2.32
N ASP A 34 8.79 0.93 2.13
CA ASP A 34 7.58 0.99 2.94
C ASP A 34 6.44 0.29 2.18
N MET A 35 6.03 -0.88 2.65
CA MET A 35 5.01 -1.69 1.97
C MET A 35 4.32 -2.68 2.90
N ILE A 36 3.14 -3.12 2.46
CA ILE A 36 2.39 -4.21 3.07
C ILE A 36 2.23 -5.36 2.10
N VAL A 37 2.14 -6.58 2.63
CA VAL A 37 1.74 -7.77 1.88
C VAL A 37 0.32 -8.12 2.31
N LEU A 38 -0.60 -8.20 1.36
CA LEU A 38 -1.98 -8.59 1.58
C LEU A 38 -2.15 -10.10 1.35
N ASP A 39 -3.15 -10.70 1.98
CA ASP A 39 -3.43 -12.13 1.86
C ASP A 39 -4.18 -12.52 0.58
N ARG A 40 -4.65 -11.55 -0.20
CA ARG A 40 -5.36 -11.74 -1.48
C ARG A 40 -5.29 -10.51 -2.36
N ASN A 41 -5.61 -10.68 -3.64
CA ASN A 41 -5.67 -9.59 -4.61
C ASN A 41 -6.98 -8.81 -4.48
N VAL A 42 -6.91 -7.54 -4.05
CA VAL A 42 -8.08 -6.66 -3.89
C VAL A 42 -8.74 -6.25 -5.20
N PHE A 43 -8.09 -6.48 -6.35
CA PHE A 43 -8.67 -6.25 -7.68
C PHE A 43 -9.57 -7.39 -8.16
N GLU A 44 -9.54 -8.54 -7.50
CA GLU A 44 -10.22 -9.77 -7.94
C GLU A 44 -11.36 -10.19 -7.00
N ILE A 45 -11.66 -9.39 -5.97
CA ILE A 45 -12.72 -9.66 -4.99
C ILE A 45 -13.82 -8.58 -5.05
N PRO A 46 -15.05 -8.89 -4.60
CA PRO A 46 -16.08 -7.88 -4.36
C PRO A 46 -15.60 -6.79 -3.41
N ALA A 47 -16.05 -5.55 -3.63
CA ALA A 47 -15.68 -4.42 -2.78
C ALA A 47 -16.05 -4.64 -1.31
N ASP A 48 -17.19 -5.29 -1.06
CA ASP A 48 -17.68 -5.61 0.29
C ASP A 48 -16.77 -6.61 1.02
N ASP A 49 -15.99 -7.42 0.30
CA ASP A 49 -15.04 -8.38 0.91
C ASP A 49 -13.70 -7.72 1.29
N ILE A 50 -13.44 -6.47 0.87
CA ILE A 50 -12.17 -5.79 1.14
C ILE A 50 -11.94 -5.60 2.65
N GLU A 51 -13.00 -5.41 3.43
CA GLU A 51 -12.89 -5.28 4.90
C GLU A 51 -12.30 -6.52 5.59
N ASN A 52 -12.39 -7.68 4.94
CA ASN A 52 -11.90 -8.95 5.45
C ASN A 52 -10.46 -9.28 5.00
N VAL A 53 -9.85 -8.41 4.20
CA VAL A 53 -8.46 -8.56 3.72
C VAL A 53 -7.50 -8.39 4.89
N LYS A 54 -6.53 -9.30 4.99
CA LYS A 54 -5.53 -9.28 6.06
C LYS A 54 -4.19 -8.78 5.56
N VAL A 55 -3.53 -8.00 6.41
CA VAL A 55 -2.12 -7.66 6.22
C VAL A 55 -1.28 -8.80 6.77
N LEU A 56 -0.60 -9.54 5.90
CA LEU A 56 0.31 -10.63 6.27
C LEU A 56 1.64 -10.11 6.82
N ARG A 57 2.09 -8.95 6.32
CA ARG A 57 3.38 -8.36 6.67
C ARG A 57 3.37 -6.86 6.48
N THR A 58 4.00 -6.14 7.41
CA THR A 58 4.29 -4.71 7.28
C THR A 58 5.79 -4.49 7.31
N ILE A 59 6.29 -3.75 6.31
CA ILE A 59 7.70 -3.42 6.13
C ILE A 59 7.82 -1.89 6.13
N ILE A 60 8.71 -1.36 6.95
CA ILE A 60 9.01 0.08 7.04
C ILE A 60 10.53 0.25 6.94
N GLY A 61 10.99 1.07 5.99
CA GLY A 61 12.40 1.32 5.72
C GLY A 61 13.18 0.04 5.42
N GLY A 62 12.53 -0.96 4.80
CA GLY A 62 13.13 -2.27 4.51
C GLY A 62 13.18 -3.22 5.71
N LYS A 63 12.70 -2.81 6.89
CA LYS A 63 12.64 -3.66 8.09
C LYS A 63 11.21 -4.14 8.29
N THR A 64 11.07 -5.43 8.56
CA THR A 64 9.76 -5.98 8.93
C THR A 64 9.41 -5.59 10.36
N VAL A 65 8.26 -4.94 10.52
CA VAL A 65 7.75 -4.49 11.83
C VAL A 65 6.53 -5.28 12.29
N HIS A 66 5.88 -5.99 11.37
CA HIS A 66 4.75 -6.87 11.66
C HIS A 66 4.75 -8.09 10.74
N ILE A 67 4.40 -9.24 11.31
CA ILE A 67 4.10 -10.52 10.63
C ILE A 67 2.86 -11.08 11.34
N ALA A 68 1.84 -11.44 10.57
CA ALA A 68 0.60 -12.05 11.05
C ALA A 68 0.67 -13.59 11.05
#